data_AF-A0A933ZRG5-F1
#
_entry.id   AF-A0A933ZRG5-F1
#
_cell.length_a   1.000
_cell.length_b   1.000
_cell.length_c   1.000
_cell.angle_alpha   90.00
_cell.angle_beta   90.00
_cell.angle_gamma   90.00
#
_symmetry.space_group_name_H-M   'P 1'
#
loop_
_entity.id
_entity.type
_entity.pdbx_description
1 polymer ?
#
loop_
_entity_poly.entity_id
_entity_poly.type
_entity_poly.pdbx_seq_one_letter_code
_entity_poly.pdbx_strand_id
1 'polypeptide(L)'
;MCGSLVLPLLAAALGASPAADFEIVPLASEARVREVCAGLQPVERQVFGGNAAARGQAKAAFEKEQERLQKTSFSLELGWAGFSVGEWDESEKVVRLTTERPFRAYAGALTLFDAGRDDIELEAVEGEVEALKAGLAKGTLSLLLLFKPAEEEGTACVISKAKTYAFAVDLLGAELRAGDKALARSTRDDLQPIPSAQGKPSVEVRPAAGLECPECSSEIVEAAIRQVPQLTRCYEAALVRKPVLDGSLVLAVGAGKAGELTVATVIADSVDDAELLACTKAALGKTKVEAKGSKAQVLVEYGRK
;
A
#
# COMPACT_ATOMS: atom_id res chain seq x y z
N MET A 1 -40.87 46.47 20.67
CA MET A 1 -39.68 46.45 21.55
C MET A 1 -39.71 45.18 22.37
N CYS A 2 -38.79 44.25 22.10
CA CYS A 2 -38.18 43.29 23.04
C CYS A 2 -37.40 42.30 22.18
N GLY A 3 -36.10 42.58 22.04
CA GLY A 3 -35.15 41.72 21.36
C GLY A 3 -34.70 40.57 22.26
N SER A 4 -34.38 39.44 21.67
CA SER A 4 -33.58 38.40 22.29
C SER A 4 -32.41 38.08 21.38
N LEU A 5 -31.22 38.35 21.90
CA LEU A 5 -29.94 37.88 21.39
C LEU A 5 -29.88 36.35 21.58
N VAL A 6 -29.54 35.62 20.52
CA VAL A 6 -28.98 34.27 20.62
C VAL A 6 -27.85 34.16 19.59
N LEU A 7 -26.61 34.08 20.08
CA LEU A 7 -25.45 33.58 19.34
C LEU A 7 -25.64 32.08 19.05
N PRO A 8 -25.14 31.58 17.92
CA PRO A 8 -24.21 30.45 18.01
C PRO A 8 -22.96 30.68 17.14
N LEU A 9 -21.78 30.58 17.79
CA LEU A 9 -20.84 29.46 17.69
C LEU A 9 -20.16 29.31 16.31
N LEU A 10 -18.87 29.68 16.30
CA LEU A 10 -17.90 29.28 15.30
C LEU A 10 -17.96 27.77 15.09
N ALA A 11 -18.24 27.34 13.85
CA ALA A 11 -17.99 25.98 13.42
C ALA A 11 -16.48 25.82 13.19
N ALA A 12 -15.87 24.95 13.99
CA ALA A 12 -14.51 24.48 13.80
C ALA A 12 -14.40 23.75 12.46
N ALA A 13 -13.52 24.23 11.59
CA ALA A 13 -13.05 23.49 10.43
C ALA A 13 -12.20 22.31 10.92
N LEU A 14 -12.83 21.14 11.10
CA LEU A 14 -12.12 19.88 11.23
C LEU A 14 -11.52 19.54 9.87
N GLY A 15 -10.20 19.67 9.78
CA GLY A 15 -9.42 19.22 8.65
C GLY A 15 -9.65 17.74 8.41
N ALA A 16 -10.25 17.42 7.27
CA ALA A 16 -10.13 16.10 6.68
C ALA A 16 -8.64 15.88 6.37
N SER A 17 -8.00 14.97 7.11
CA SER A 17 -6.72 14.42 6.67
C SER A 17 -6.99 13.55 5.45
N PRO A 18 -6.37 13.80 4.29
CA PRO A 18 -6.43 12.85 3.19
C PRO A 18 -5.59 11.63 3.58
N ALA A 19 -6.24 10.50 3.82
CA ALA A 19 -5.57 9.21 3.69
C ALA A 19 -5.17 9.12 2.21
N ALA A 20 -3.87 9.15 1.95
CA ALA A 20 -3.34 9.18 0.59
C ALA A 20 -3.62 7.83 -0.09
N ASP A 21 -4.29 7.88 -1.23
CA ASP A 21 -4.23 6.80 -2.22
C ASP A 21 -2.75 6.55 -2.55
N PHE A 22 -2.22 5.40 -2.14
CA PHE A 22 -0.84 5.03 -2.47
C PHE A 22 -0.81 4.56 -3.94
N GLU A 23 -0.68 5.49 -4.88
CA GLU A 23 -0.48 5.16 -6.30
C GLU A 23 0.88 4.47 -6.48
N ILE A 24 0.86 3.16 -6.76
CA ILE A 24 2.06 2.39 -7.10
C ILE A 24 2.29 2.49 -8.61
N VAL A 25 3.36 3.16 -9.01
CA VAL A 25 3.72 3.37 -10.42
C VAL A 25 4.74 2.32 -10.87
N PRO A 26 4.42 1.47 -11.85
CA PRO A 26 5.37 0.48 -12.34
C PRO A 26 6.50 1.13 -13.16
N LEU A 27 7.74 0.85 -12.77
CA LEU A 27 8.91 1.09 -13.61
C LEU A 27 9.09 -0.11 -14.54
N ALA A 28 8.31 -0.13 -15.62
CA ALA A 28 8.31 -1.23 -16.59
C ALA A 28 9.36 -1.08 -17.70
N SER A 29 10.02 0.09 -17.83
CA SER A 29 11.01 0.34 -18.89
C SER A 29 12.12 1.30 -18.47
N GLU A 30 13.28 1.18 -19.12
CA GLU A 30 14.41 2.12 -18.95
C GLU A 30 14.01 3.58 -19.26
N ALA A 31 13.14 3.79 -20.24
CA ALA A 31 12.63 5.13 -20.57
C ALA A 31 11.89 5.75 -19.37
N ARG A 32 11.07 4.95 -18.69
CA ARG A 32 10.36 5.40 -17.49
C ARG A 32 11.31 5.73 -16.34
N VAL A 33 12.33 4.90 -16.13
CA VAL A 33 13.39 5.17 -15.14
C VAL A 33 14.07 6.50 -15.44
N ARG A 34 14.41 6.76 -16.70
CA ARG A 34 15.04 8.01 -17.11
C ARG A 34 14.18 9.22 -16.80
N GLU A 35 12.88 9.16 -17.09
CA GLU A 35 11.93 10.23 -16.78
C GLU A 35 11.87 10.51 -15.27
N VAL A 36 11.72 9.45 -14.46
CA VAL A 36 11.68 9.58 -12.99
C VAL A 36 12.99 10.14 -12.46
N CYS A 37 14.13 9.61 -12.90
CA CYS A 37 15.45 10.09 -12.50
C CYS A 37 15.72 11.54 -12.91
N ALA A 38 15.19 11.99 -14.06
CA ALA A 38 15.28 13.39 -14.49
C ALA A 38 14.43 14.31 -13.61
N GLY A 39 13.23 13.87 -13.22
CA GLY A 39 12.33 14.59 -12.31
C GLY A 39 12.83 14.63 -10.86
N LEU A 40 13.66 13.67 -10.45
CA LEU A 40 14.29 13.63 -9.13
C LEU A 40 15.64 14.37 -9.05
N GLN A 41 16.16 14.93 -10.16
CA GLN A 41 17.38 15.74 -10.10
C GLN A 41 17.15 17.04 -9.32
N PRO A 42 18.17 17.55 -8.59
CA PRO A 42 18.11 18.86 -7.96
C PRO A 42 17.77 19.95 -8.94
N VAL A 43 16.94 20.90 -8.49
CA VAL A 43 16.50 22.03 -9.31
C VAL A 43 17.66 22.90 -9.80
N GLU A 44 18.77 22.94 -9.07
CA GLU A 44 20.00 23.66 -9.41
C GLU A 44 20.69 23.07 -10.64
N ARG A 45 20.45 21.78 -10.95
CA ARG A 45 20.99 21.11 -12.14
C ARG A 45 20.10 21.29 -13.37
N GLN A 46 18.90 21.86 -13.21
CA GLN A 46 17.96 22.07 -14.30
C GLN A 46 18.17 23.42 -14.97
N VAL A 47 18.10 23.44 -16.30
CA VAL A 47 18.16 24.67 -17.10
C VAL A 47 16.75 24.98 -17.61
N PHE A 48 16.16 26.04 -17.08
CA PHE A 48 14.85 26.51 -17.51
C PHE A 48 14.98 27.56 -18.62
N GLY A 49 14.37 27.31 -19.77
CA GLY A 49 14.34 28.25 -20.90
C GLY A 49 13.31 29.37 -20.72
N GLY A 50 13.41 30.41 -21.57
CA GLY A 50 12.43 31.50 -21.64
C GLY A 50 12.78 32.75 -20.84
N ASN A 51 11.84 33.70 -20.80
CA ASN A 51 11.99 34.95 -20.04
C ASN A 51 11.87 34.71 -18.52
N ALA A 52 12.08 35.75 -17.70
CA ALA A 52 12.08 35.61 -16.23
C ALA A 52 10.78 34.99 -15.67
N ALA A 53 9.62 35.37 -16.21
CA ALA A 53 8.33 34.83 -15.79
C ALA A 53 8.18 33.35 -16.18
N ALA A 54 8.53 32.99 -17.42
CA ALA A 54 8.49 31.61 -17.90
C ALA A 54 9.43 30.70 -17.12
N ARG A 55 10.64 31.17 -16.78
CA ARG A 55 11.59 30.44 -15.95
C ARG A 55 11.06 30.20 -14.53
N GLY A 56 10.42 31.21 -13.92
CA GLY A 56 9.80 31.08 -12.61
C GLY A 56 8.68 30.03 -12.60
N GLN A 57 7.82 30.03 -13.62
CA GLN A 57 6.74 29.05 -13.75
C GLN A 57 7.27 27.63 -14.00
N ALA A 58 8.26 27.48 -14.89
CA ALA A 58 8.86 26.18 -15.19
C ALA A 58 9.59 25.59 -13.97
N LYS A 59 10.29 26.43 -13.20
CA LYS A 59 10.94 26.03 -11.95
C LYS A 59 9.91 25.53 -10.92
N ALA A 60 8.85 26.31 -10.68
CA ALA A 60 7.80 25.93 -9.73
C ALA A 60 7.08 24.64 -10.15
N ALA A 61 6.84 24.45 -11.44
CA ALA A 61 6.25 23.21 -11.97
C ALA A 61 7.17 22.00 -11.77
N PHE A 62 8.48 22.18 -11.98
CA PHE A 62 9.48 21.14 -11.74
C PHE A 62 9.57 20.76 -10.26
N GLU A 63 9.64 21.74 -9.35
CA GLU A 63 9.66 21.50 -7.90
C GLU A 63 8.42 20.75 -7.42
N LYS A 64 7.24 21.11 -7.94
CA LYS A 64 5.99 20.39 -7.65
C LYS A 64 6.02 18.94 -8.13
N GLU A 65 6.54 18.70 -9.34
CA GLU A 65 6.67 17.35 -9.87
C GLU A 65 7.70 16.53 -9.10
N GLN A 66 8.81 17.15 -8.70
CA GLN A 66 9.82 16.52 -7.84
C GLN A 66 9.22 16.10 -6.50
N GLU A 67 8.46 16.98 -5.84
CA GLU A 67 7.76 16.66 -4.59
C GLU A 67 6.77 15.49 -4.77
N ARG A 68 6.03 15.49 -5.89
CA ARG A 68 5.11 14.39 -6.23
C ARG A 68 5.88 13.08 -6.40
N LEU A 69 6.97 13.08 -7.15
CA LEU A 69 7.79 11.88 -7.39
C LEU A 69 8.45 11.37 -6.10
N GLN A 70 8.92 12.25 -5.22
CA GLN A 70 9.50 11.87 -3.93
C GLN A 70 8.51 11.13 -3.03
N LYS A 71 7.21 11.47 -3.13
CA LYS A 71 6.12 10.83 -2.38
C LYS A 71 5.49 9.64 -3.11
N THR A 72 5.86 9.39 -4.36
CA THR A 72 5.29 8.32 -5.19
C THR A 72 5.95 6.98 -4.84
N SER A 73 5.13 5.94 -4.69
CA SER A 73 5.61 4.56 -4.58
C SER A 73 5.80 3.97 -5.97
N PHE A 74 6.87 3.22 -6.16
CA PHE A 74 7.24 2.59 -7.41
C PHE A 74 7.36 1.08 -7.26
N SER A 75 6.99 0.34 -8.30
CA SER A 75 7.26 -1.09 -8.38
C SER A 75 8.23 -1.42 -9.51
N LEU A 76 9.09 -2.41 -9.28
CA LEU A 76 10.07 -2.88 -10.26
C LEU A 76 10.24 -4.39 -10.16
N GLU A 77 10.09 -5.08 -11.28
CA GLU A 77 10.37 -6.51 -11.39
C GLU A 77 11.80 -6.74 -11.90
N LEU A 78 12.54 -7.58 -11.17
CA LEU A 78 13.90 -7.99 -11.46
C LEU A 78 13.90 -9.46 -11.85
N GLY A 79 14.56 -9.78 -12.96
CA GLY A 79 14.88 -11.18 -13.25
C GLY A 79 15.94 -11.72 -12.28
N TRP A 80 16.11 -13.05 -12.24
CA TRP A 80 17.04 -13.74 -11.35
C TRP A 80 18.46 -13.14 -11.28
N ALA A 81 19.01 -12.69 -12.42
CA ALA A 81 20.34 -12.08 -12.49
C ALA A 81 20.42 -10.66 -11.87
N GLY A 82 19.29 -10.07 -11.51
CA GLY A 82 19.16 -8.72 -10.97
C GLY A 82 19.24 -8.62 -9.46
N PHE A 83 19.32 -9.74 -8.74
CA PHE A 83 19.41 -9.77 -7.28
C PHE A 83 20.25 -10.95 -6.81
N SER A 84 20.48 -11.02 -5.50
CA SER A 84 21.30 -12.07 -4.89
C SER A 84 20.50 -12.76 -3.80
N VAL A 85 20.35 -14.07 -3.94
CA VAL A 85 19.77 -14.90 -2.89
C VAL A 85 20.88 -15.36 -1.95
N GLY A 86 20.66 -15.17 -0.65
CA GLY A 86 21.46 -15.74 0.43
C GLY A 86 20.96 -17.13 0.82
N GLU A 87 20.82 -17.36 2.13
CA GLU A 87 20.43 -18.67 2.66
C GLU A 87 18.91 -18.83 2.81
N TRP A 88 18.46 -20.07 2.68
CA TRP A 88 17.11 -20.49 3.02
C TRP A 88 17.11 -21.12 4.41
N ASP A 89 16.29 -20.58 5.31
CA ASP A 89 16.02 -21.12 6.63
C ASP A 89 14.81 -22.05 6.58
N GLU A 90 15.05 -23.36 6.69
CA GLU A 90 13.98 -24.37 6.67
C GLU A 90 13.08 -24.29 7.90
N SER A 91 13.61 -23.85 9.04
CA SER A 91 12.87 -23.82 10.30
C SER A 91 11.88 -22.66 10.36
N GLU A 92 12.30 -21.50 9.84
CA GLU A 92 11.49 -20.28 9.80
C GLU A 92 10.73 -20.15 8.47
N LYS A 93 11.05 -20.98 7.47
CA LYS A 93 10.54 -20.91 6.11
C LYS A 93 10.80 -19.55 5.46
N VAL A 94 12.00 -19.01 5.70
CA VAL A 94 12.43 -17.69 5.25
C VAL A 94 13.58 -17.82 4.27
N VAL A 95 13.54 -17.04 3.18
CA VAL A 95 14.71 -16.84 2.31
C VAL A 95 15.27 -15.45 2.52
N ARG A 96 16.60 -15.37 2.69
CA ARG A 96 17.30 -14.09 2.76
C ARG A 96 17.76 -13.66 1.38
N LEU A 97 17.53 -12.39 1.03
CA LEU A 97 18.15 -11.73 -0.10
C LEU A 97 19.26 -10.83 0.42
N THR A 98 20.44 -10.86 -0.19
CA THR A 98 21.55 -9.99 0.19
C THR A 98 21.59 -8.74 -0.68
N THR A 99 21.82 -7.58 -0.05
CA THR A 99 22.01 -6.28 -0.73
C THR A 99 23.49 -5.95 -0.93
N GLU A 100 24.43 -6.82 -0.52
CA GLU A 100 25.87 -6.67 -0.76
C GLU A 100 26.19 -6.38 -2.23
N ARG A 101 25.41 -6.99 -3.13
CA ARG A 101 25.34 -6.58 -4.53
C ARG A 101 24.04 -5.80 -4.73
N PRO A 102 24.11 -4.56 -5.24
CA PRO A 102 22.92 -3.77 -5.44
C PRO A 102 22.01 -4.42 -6.48
N PHE A 103 20.71 -4.17 -6.35
CA PHE A 103 19.71 -4.67 -7.29
C PHE A 103 19.93 -4.07 -8.68
N ARG A 104 19.76 -4.87 -9.74
CA ARG A 104 20.02 -4.46 -11.13
C ARG A 104 18.86 -4.78 -12.03
N ALA A 105 18.42 -3.79 -12.81
CA ALA A 105 17.41 -3.93 -13.85
C ALA A 105 17.95 -3.51 -15.21
N TYR A 106 17.23 -3.89 -16.27
CA TYR A 106 17.50 -3.52 -17.67
C TYR A 106 18.96 -3.78 -18.06
N ALA A 107 19.43 -5.00 -17.85
CA ALA A 107 20.81 -5.42 -18.13
C ALA A 107 21.89 -4.56 -17.41
N GLY A 108 21.57 -4.04 -16.22
CA GLY A 108 22.46 -3.23 -15.41
C GLY A 108 22.43 -1.73 -15.73
N ALA A 109 21.53 -1.29 -16.60
CA ALA A 109 21.33 0.14 -16.85
C ALA A 109 20.75 0.85 -15.62
N LEU A 110 19.98 0.15 -14.78
CA LEU A 110 19.51 0.64 -13.48
C LEU A 110 20.13 -0.18 -12.35
N THR A 111 20.63 0.51 -11.35
CA THR A 111 21.09 -0.04 -10.08
C THR A 111 20.26 0.59 -8.96
N LEU A 112 19.69 -0.22 -8.06
CA LEU A 112 18.97 0.25 -6.88
C LEU A 112 19.75 -0.11 -5.63
N PHE A 113 19.81 0.81 -4.68
CA PHE A 113 20.46 0.62 -3.40
C PHE A 113 19.54 1.12 -2.28
N ASP A 114 19.38 0.28 -1.27
CA ASP A 114 18.77 0.64 0.01
C ASP A 114 19.93 0.78 1.00
N ALA A 115 20.23 2.01 1.40
CA ALA A 115 21.37 2.29 2.27
C ALA A 115 21.12 1.85 3.73
N GLY A 116 19.86 1.57 4.09
CA GLY A 116 19.47 1.17 5.44
C GLY A 116 19.45 -0.33 5.68
N ARG A 117 19.72 -1.16 4.66
CA ARG A 117 19.54 -2.62 4.75
C ARG A 117 20.64 -3.41 4.06
N ASP A 118 21.19 -4.38 4.78
CA ASP A 118 22.19 -5.35 4.28
C ASP A 118 21.54 -6.64 3.73
N ASP A 119 20.31 -6.93 4.18
CA ASP A 119 19.51 -8.06 3.73
C ASP A 119 18.00 -7.79 3.75
N ILE A 120 17.26 -8.68 3.09
CA ILE A 120 15.79 -8.70 3.06
C ILE A 120 15.33 -10.13 3.34
N GLU A 121 14.53 -10.31 4.38
CA GLU A 121 13.93 -11.60 4.72
C GLU A 121 12.55 -11.71 4.06
N LEU A 122 12.34 -12.82 3.33
CA LEU A 122 11.07 -13.14 2.69
C LEU A 122 10.54 -14.46 3.22
N GLU A 123 9.39 -14.43 3.85
CA GLU A 123 8.70 -15.62 4.34
C GLU A 123 7.96 -16.30 3.18
N ALA A 124 8.06 -17.63 3.11
CA ALA A 124 7.34 -18.41 2.12
C ALA A 124 5.83 -18.28 2.28
N VAL A 125 5.12 -18.09 1.17
CA VAL A 125 3.66 -18.10 1.15
C VAL A 125 3.14 -19.48 1.57
N GLU A 126 2.05 -19.51 2.34
CA GLU A 126 1.45 -20.76 2.81
C GLU A 126 1.15 -21.70 1.62
N GLY A 127 1.65 -22.94 1.69
CA GLY A 127 1.49 -23.93 0.63
C GLY A 127 2.50 -23.83 -0.52
N GLU A 128 3.35 -22.80 -0.56
CA GLU A 128 4.27 -22.54 -1.68
C GLU A 128 5.74 -22.90 -1.41
N VAL A 129 6.07 -23.43 -0.23
CA VAL A 129 7.44 -23.74 0.21
C VAL A 129 8.19 -24.62 -0.81
N GLU A 130 7.58 -25.69 -1.31
CA GLU A 130 8.24 -26.58 -2.27
C GLU A 130 8.46 -25.91 -3.63
N ALA A 131 7.51 -25.07 -4.07
CA ALA A 131 7.65 -24.31 -5.30
C ALA A 131 8.76 -23.25 -5.17
N LEU A 132 8.86 -22.60 -4.00
CA LEU A 132 9.91 -21.65 -3.67
C LEU A 132 11.28 -22.33 -3.73
N LYS A 133 11.47 -23.43 -2.99
CA LYS A 133 12.74 -24.19 -2.97
C LYS A 133 13.14 -24.66 -4.35
N ALA A 134 12.20 -25.18 -5.14
CA ALA A 134 12.46 -25.59 -6.51
C ALA A 134 12.87 -24.42 -7.41
N GLY A 135 12.23 -23.26 -7.25
CA GLY A 135 12.55 -22.04 -8.00
C GLY A 135 13.91 -21.44 -7.63
N LEU A 136 14.24 -21.43 -6.34
CA LEU A 136 15.54 -21.02 -5.81
C LEU A 136 16.66 -21.91 -6.38
N ALA A 137 16.50 -23.23 -6.33
CA ALA A 137 17.50 -24.17 -6.84
C ALA A 137 17.71 -24.07 -8.36
N LYS A 138 16.65 -23.73 -9.12
CA LYS A 138 16.71 -23.58 -10.58
C LYS A 138 17.13 -22.19 -11.03
N GLY A 139 17.09 -21.19 -10.14
CA GLY A 139 17.34 -19.80 -10.46
C GLY A 139 16.34 -19.22 -11.47
N THR A 140 15.06 -19.55 -11.31
CA THR A 140 13.99 -19.16 -12.24
C THR A 140 13.02 -18.13 -11.67
N LEU A 141 13.28 -17.63 -10.46
CA LEU A 141 12.41 -16.67 -9.81
C LEU A 141 12.68 -15.24 -10.30
N SER A 142 11.66 -14.41 -10.24
CA SER A 142 11.79 -12.95 -10.31
C SER A 142 11.56 -12.33 -8.92
N LEU A 143 12.09 -11.13 -8.72
CA LEU A 143 11.91 -10.34 -7.52
C LEU A 143 11.13 -9.08 -7.86
N LEU A 144 9.94 -8.93 -7.30
CA LEU A 144 9.19 -7.68 -7.34
C LEU A 144 9.60 -6.84 -6.13
N LEU A 145 10.07 -5.62 -6.38
CA LEU A 145 10.37 -4.63 -5.35
C LEU A 145 9.28 -3.55 -5.34
N LEU A 146 8.85 -3.14 -4.16
CA LEU A 146 8.05 -1.95 -3.91
C LEU A 146 8.90 -0.98 -3.09
N PHE A 147 8.98 0.28 -3.52
CA PHE A 147 9.85 1.26 -2.87
C PHE A 147 9.38 2.69 -3.10
N LYS A 148 9.94 3.64 -2.34
CA LYS A 148 9.89 5.07 -2.66
C LYS A 148 11.31 5.61 -2.84
N PRO A 149 11.50 6.78 -3.48
CA PRO A 149 12.81 7.44 -3.49
C PRO A 149 13.30 7.70 -2.06
N ALA A 150 14.56 7.40 -1.76
CA ALA A 150 15.11 7.62 -0.43
C ALA A 150 15.10 9.10 -0.06
N GLU A 151 14.77 9.40 1.19
CA GLU A 151 14.83 10.74 1.79
C GLU A 151 16.23 11.04 2.36
N GLU A 152 17.27 10.97 1.52
CA GLU A 152 18.65 11.30 1.91
C GLU A 152 19.04 12.75 1.56
N GLU A 153 20.08 13.28 2.22
CA GLU A 153 20.74 14.52 1.81
C GLU A 153 21.40 14.34 0.43
N GLY A 154 20.66 14.64 -0.64
CA GLY A 154 21.19 14.54 -1.99
C GLY A 154 20.14 14.23 -3.04
N THR A 155 20.57 13.51 -4.08
CA THR A 155 19.72 13.19 -5.23
C THR A 155 19.32 11.73 -5.14
N ALA A 156 18.03 11.44 -5.00
CA ALA A 156 17.56 10.06 -4.95
C ALA A 156 17.93 9.26 -6.21
N CYS A 157 18.13 9.93 -7.36
CA CYS A 157 18.71 9.28 -8.53
C CYS A 157 19.92 10.02 -9.10
N VAL A 158 20.98 9.29 -9.42
CA VAL A 158 22.19 9.76 -10.09
C VAL A 158 22.28 9.14 -11.49
N ILE A 159 22.64 9.97 -12.47
CA ILE A 159 22.85 9.55 -13.87
C ILE A 159 24.35 9.59 -14.17
N SER A 160 24.92 8.45 -14.59
CA SER A 160 26.32 8.37 -14.99
C SER A 160 26.54 8.92 -16.40
N LYS A 161 27.80 9.20 -16.76
CA LYS A 161 28.19 9.55 -18.14
C LYS A 161 27.88 8.44 -19.15
N ALA A 162 27.83 7.19 -18.70
CA ALA A 162 27.48 6.03 -19.52
C ALA A 162 25.95 5.82 -19.63
N LYS A 163 25.14 6.78 -19.14
CA LYS A 163 23.68 6.69 -19.07
C LYS A 163 23.17 5.51 -18.25
N THR A 164 23.93 5.11 -17.23
CA THR A 164 23.45 4.20 -16.19
C THR A 164 22.86 5.02 -15.04
N TYR A 165 21.86 4.46 -14.38
CA TYR A 165 21.09 5.08 -13.31
C TYR A 165 21.40 4.38 -12.00
N ALA A 166 21.69 5.15 -10.96
CA ALA A 166 21.79 4.67 -9.59
C ALA A 166 20.68 5.33 -8.78
N PHE A 167 19.78 4.53 -8.20
CA PHE A 167 18.58 4.99 -7.52
C PHE A 167 18.64 4.57 -6.04
N ALA A 168 18.75 5.56 -5.16
CA ALA A 168 18.60 5.41 -3.71
C ALA A 168 17.11 5.21 -3.39
N VAL A 169 16.78 4.12 -2.71
CA VAL A 169 15.40 3.76 -2.43
C VAL A 169 15.19 3.40 -0.97
N ASP A 170 14.03 3.78 -0.44
CA ASP A 170 13.50 3.19 0.78
C ASP A 170 12.60 2.03 0.37
N LEU A 171 13.02 0.79 0.64
CA LEU A 171 12.22 -0.39 0.34
C LEU A 171 10.98 -0.41 1.23
N LEU A 172 9.83 -0.59 0.58
CA LEU A 172 8.52 -0.69 1.22
C LEU A 172 8.02 -2.14 1.25
N GLY A 173 8.50 -2.99 0.33
CA GLY A 173 8.17 -4.42 0.31
C GLY A 173 8.90 -5.17 -0.81
N ALA A 174 8.91 -6.50 -0.71
CA ALA A 174 9.49 -7.37 -1.72
C ALA A 174 8.74 -8.71 -1.84
N GLU A 175 8.69 -9.26 -3.05
CA GLU A 175 8.12 -10.59 -3.33
C GLU A 175 8.99 -11.40 -4.29
N LEU A 176 9.23 -12.67 -3.97
CA LEU A 176 9.75 -13.63 -4.94
C LEU A 176 8.59 -14.28 -5.68
N ARG A 177 8.67 -14.29 -7.01
CA ARG A 177 7.61 -14.77 -7.89
C ARG A 177 8.09 -15.83 -8.86
N ALA A 178 7.21 -16.77 -9.19
CA ALA A 178 7.34 -17.66 -10.34
C ALA A 178 6.34 -17.21 -11.40
N GLY A 179 6.81 -16.40 -12.34
CA GLY A 179 5.95 -15.64 -13.25
C GLY A 179 5.06 -14.71 -12.43
N ASP A 180 3.76 -14.93 -12.51
CA ASP A 180 2.80 -14.11 -11.79
C ASP A 180 2.64 -14.51 -10.31
N LYS A 181 2.90 -15.77 -9.97
CA LYS A 181 2.59 -16.28 -8.63
C LYS A 181 3.64 -15.88 -7.59
N ALA A 182 3.23 -15.20 -6.51
CA ALA A 182 4.08 -14.95 -5.34
C ALA A 182 4.34 -16.25 -4.56
N LEU A 183 5.61 -16.51 -4.24
CA LEU A 183 6.07 -17.68 -3.49
C LEU A 183 6.70 -17.32 -2.14
N ALA A 184 7.23 -16.11 -2.01
CA ALA A 184 7.67 -15.54 -0.73
C ALA A 184 7.42 -14.03 -0.69
N ARG A 185 7.18 -13.47 0.49
CA ARG A 185 6.90 -12.04 0.69
C ARG A 185 7.64 -11.51 1.92
N SER A 186 7.99 -10.23 1.92
CA SER A 186 8.48 -9.56 3.12
C SER A 186 7.36 -9.44 4.16
N THR A 187 7.62 -9.84 5.41
CA THR A 187 6.60 -9.91 6.49
C THR A 187 6.87 -8.98 7.69
N ARG A 188 7.83 -8.04 7.58
CA ARG A 188 8.19 -7.14 8.70
C ARG A 188 7.23 -5.96 8.87
N ASP A 189 7.06 -5.53 10.13
CA ASP A 189 6.19 -4.43 10.58
C ASP A 189 6.53 -3.04 9.97
N ASP A 190 7.75 -2.87 9.44
CA ASP A 190 8.21 -1.64 8.76
C ASP A 190 8.03 -1.67 7.23
N LEU A 191 7.49 -2.76 6.69
CA LEU A 191 7.25 -2.98 5.27
C LEU A 191 5.74 -3.15 5.03
N GLN A 192 5.16 -2.34 4.15
CA GLN A 192 3.75 -2.46 3.82
C GLN A 192 3.53 -3.73 2.96
N PRO A 193 2.48 -4.53 3.23
CA PRO A 193 2.16 -5.68 2.38
C PRO A 193 2.00 -5.21 0.93
N ILE A 194 2.68 -5.86 -0.01
CA ILE A 194 2.46 -5.59 -1.44
C ILE A 194 1.03 -6.02 -1.78
N PRO A 195 0.20 -5.14 -2.38
CA PRO A 195 -1.10 -5.50 -2.93
C PRO A 195 -0.95 -6.62 -3.97
N SER A 196 -1.12 -7.89 -3.59
CA SER A 196 -1.02 -8.97 -4.57
C SER A 196 -2.27 -8.91 -5.46
N ALA A 197 -2.15 -8.56 -6.74
CA ALA A 197 -3.30 -8.52 -7.66
C ALA A 197 -3.92 -9.92 -7.96
N GLN A 198 -3.33 -11.00 -7.41
CA GLN A 198 -3.53 -12.37 -7.90
C GLN A 198 -3.87 -13.42 -6.81
N GLY A 199 -3.93 -13.04 -5.53
CA GLY A 199 -4.45 -13.94 -4.48
C GLY A 199 -5.98 -14.07 -4.52
N LYS A 200 -6.50 -15.08 -3.82
CA LYS A 200 -7.95 -15.27 -3.66
C LYS A 200 -8.48 -14.09 -2.84
N PRO A 201 -9.56 -13.42 -3.28
CA PRO A 201 -10.19 -12.36 -2.51
C PRO A 201 -10.48 -12.83 -1.10
N SER A 202 -9.96 -12.11 -0.12
CA SER A 202 -10.09 -12.42 1.30
C SER A 202 -10.61 -11.20 2.02
N VAL A 203 -11.52 -11.45 2.96
CA VAL A 203 -12.04 -10.41 3.84
C VAL A 203 -11.89 -10.91 5.26
N GLU A 204 -11.27 -10.09 6.09
CA GLU A 204 -11.17 -10.34 7.52
C GLU A 204 -11.89 -9.27 8.30
N VAL A 205 -12.54 -9.69 9.38
CA VAL A 205 -13.30 -8.81 10.26
C VAL A 205 -12.79 -9.02 11.67
N ARG A 206 -12.31 -7.96 12.32
CA ARG A 206 -11.76 -8.01 13.68
C ARG A 206 -12.21 -6.78 14.48
N PRO A 207 -12.14 -6.83 15.83
CA PRO A 207 -12.24 -5.60 16.63
C PRO A 207 -11.17 -4.60 16.18
N ALA A 208 -11.52 -3.32 16.06
CA ALA A 208 -10.54 -2.28 15.79
C ALA A 208 -9.64 -2.09 17.04
N ALA A 209 -8.40 -2.59 17.00
CA ALA A 209 -7.45 -2.44 18.09
C ALA A 209 -6.91 -1.00 18.18
N GLY A 210 -6.62 -0.51 19.38
CA GLY A 210 -6.01 0.80 19.61
C GLY A 210 -6.97 2.00 19.64
N LEU A 211 -8.26 1.79 19.36
CA LEU A 211 -9.31 2.78 19.59
C LEU A 211 -10.00 2.45 20.91
N GLU A 212 -9.92 3.34 21.90
CA GLU A 212 -10.59 3.15 23.19
C GLU A 212 -12.10 3.02 22.96
N CYS A 213 -12.60 1.78 23.04
CA CYS A 213 -14.02 1.46 22.98
C CYS A 213 -14.41 0.61 24.19
N PRO A 214 -14.42 1.20 25.40
CA PRO A 214 -14.73 0.48 26.64
C PRO A 214 -16.15 -0.12 26.67
N GLU A 215 -17.05 0.31 25.77
CA GLU A 215 -18.42 -0.17 25.66
C GLU A 215 -18.67 -1.02 24.39
N CYS A 216 -17.62 -1.49 23.72
CA CYS A 216 -17.76 -2.29 22.49
C CYS A 216 -18.42 -3.66 22.79
N SER A 217 -19.56 -3.92 22.14
CA SER A 217 -20.24 -5.21 22.22
C SER A 217 -19.55 -6.26 21.35
N SER A 218 -19.09 -7.35 21.97
CA SER A 218 -18.54 -8.52 21.26
C SER A 218 -19.57 -9.16 20.33
N GLU A 219 -20.86 -9.13 20.68
CA GLU A 219 -21.95 -9.66 19.85
C GLU A 219 -22.06 -8.96 18.50
N ILE A 220 -21.82 -7.64 18.46
CA ILE A 220 -21.82 -6.87 17.20
C ILE A 220 -20.61 -7.25 16.34
N VAL A 221 -19.43 -7.43 16.96
CA VAL A 221 -18.23 -7.88 16.24
C VAL A 221 -18.43 -9.28 15.67
N GLU A 222 -18.92 -10.23 16.47
CA GLU A 222 -19.23 -11.58 16.01
C GLU A 222 -20.28 -11.59 14.89
N ALA A 223 -21.28 -10.72 14.98
CA ALA A 223 -22.28 -10.58 13.93
C ALA A 223 -21.69 -10.01 12.63
N ALA A 224 -20.75 -9.07 12.72
CA ALA A 224 -20.00 -8.59 11.57
C ALA A 224 -19.09 -9.69 10.97
N ILE A 225 -18.44 -10.50 11.82
CA ILE A 225 -17.64 -11.67 11.38
C ILE A 225 -18.51 -12.66 10.61
N ARG A 226 -19.75 -12.92 11.04
CA ARG A 226 -20.70 -13.78 10.32
C ARG A 226 -21.04 -13.26 8.90
N GLN A 227 -20.79 -11.97 8.61
CA GLN A 227 -21.00 -11.39 7.28
C GLN A 227 -19.79 -11.49 6.35
N VAL A 228 -18.66 -12.07 6.78
CA VAL A 228 -17.47 -12.27 5.92
C VAL A 228 -17.84 -12.81 4.53
N PRO A 229 -18.67 -13.86 4.35
CA PRO A 229 -19.02 -14.36 3.02
C PRO A 229 -19.68 -13.32 2.12
N GLN A 230 -20.48 -12.42 2.68
CA GLN A 230 -21.19 -11.38 1.94
C GLN A 230 -20.28 -10.21 1.62
N LEU A 231 -19.37 -9.88 2.53
CA LEU A 231 -18.33 -8.90 2.31
C LEU A 231 -17.33 -9.36 1.24
N THR A 232 -16.98 -10.66 1.22
CA THR A 232 -16.16 -11.26 0.14
C THR A 232 -16.81 -11.06 -1.22
N ARG A 233 -18.14 -11.26 -1.34
CA ARG A 233 -18.85 -11.01 -2.60
C ARG A 233 -18.83 -9.54 -3.02
N CYS A 234 -18.96 -8.61 -2.07
CA CYS A 234 -18.81 -7.18 -2.34
C CYS A 234 -17.42 -6.87 -2.91
N TYR A 235 -16.39 -7.46 -2.31
CA TYR A 235 -15.01 -7.26 -2.72
C TYR A 235 -14.71 -7.89 -4.08
N GLU A 236 -15.15 -9.13 -4.33
CA GLU A 236 -15.05 -9.78 -5.65
C GLU A 236 -15.67 -8.93 -6.77
N ALA A 237 -16.84 -8.33 -6.53
CA ALA A 237 -17.48 -7.45 -7.50
C ALA A 237 -16.67 -6.16 -7.75
N ALA A 238 -16.06 -5.60 -6.71
CA ALA A 238 -15.19 -4.43 -6.84
C ALA A 238 -13.91 -4.75 -7.62
N LEU A 239 -13.32 -5.93 -7.40
CA LEU A 239 -12.12 -6.39 -8.09
C LEU A 239 -12.30 -6.59 -9.60
N VAL A 240 -13.52 -6.87 -10.07
CA VAL A 240 -13.83 -6.89 -11.52
C VAL A 240 -13.58 -5.53 -12.16
N ARG A 241 -13.84 -4.43 -11.43
CA ARG A 241 -13.65 -3.05 -11.93
C ARG A 241 -12.28 -2.50 -11.62
N LYS A 242 -11.74 -2.80 -10.44
CA LYS A 242 -10.43 -2.34 -9.95
C LYS A 242 -9.60 -3.55 -9.50
N PRO A 243 -8.83 -4.19 -10.41
CA PRO A 243 -8.13 -5.45 -10.13
C PRO A 243 -7.10 -5.40 -8.99
N VAL A 244 -6.55 -4.22 -8.71
CA VAL A 244 -5.53 -3.95 -7.69
C VAL A 244 -6.11 -3.42 -6.37
N LEU A 245 -7.44 -3.39 -6.22
CA LEU A 245 -8.09 -2.83 -5.03
C LEU A 245 -7.79 -3.67 -3.78
N ASP A 246 -7.32 -3.02 -2.73
CA ASP A 246 -7.17 -3.56 -1.38
C ASP A 246 -7.30 -2.42 -0.35
N GLY A 247 -7.13 -2.74 0.94
CA GLY A 247 -7.16 -1.75 2.01
C GLY A 247 -8.09 -2.15 3.14
N SER A 248 -8.47 -1.20 3.98
CA SER A 248 -9.28 -1.47 5.16
C SER A 248 -10.30 -0.36 5.45
N LEU A 249 -11.37 -0.77 6.11
CA LEU A 249 -12.41 0.11 6.64
C LEU A 249 -12.46 -0.03 8.15
N VAL A 250 -12.37 1.09 8.86
CA VAL A 250 -12.68 1.16 10.28
C VAL A 250 -14.08 1.74 10.43
N LEU A 251 -15.01 0.92 10.91
CA LEU A 251 -16.44 1.23 10.94
C LEU A 251 -16.95 1.30 12.38
N ALA A 252 -17.67 2.38 12.73
CA ALA A 252 -18.51 2.41 13.91
C ALA A 252 -19.86 1.75 13.57
N VAL A 253 -20.11 0.58 14.14
CA VAL A 253 -21.32 -0.22 13.92
C VAL A 253 -22.21 -0.14 15.16
N GLY A 254 -23.49 0.10 14.98
CA GLY A 254 -24.49 0.11 16.05
C GLY A 254 -25.65 -0.81 15.76
N ALA A 255 -26.28 -1.34 16.80
CA ALA A 255 -27.52 -2.09 16.69
C ALA A 255 -28.73 -1.18 16.93
N GLY A 256 -29.63 -1.11 15.95
CA GLY A 256 -30.89 -0.39 16.05
C GLY A 256 -31.84 -1.01 17.10
N LYS A 257 -32.97 -0.34 17.33
CA LYS A 257 -33.98 -0.80 18.32
C LYS A 257 -34.61 -2.14 17.94
N ALA A 258 -34.65 -2.47 16.65
CA ALA A 258 -35.12 -3.76 16.15
C ALA A 258 -34.00 -4.79 15.93
N GLY A 259 -32.79 -4.48 16.41
CA GLY A 259 -31.62 -5.35 16.41
C GLY A 259 -30.81 -5.35 15.12
N GLU A 260 -31.27 -4.67 14.06
CA GLU A 260 -30.50 -4.52 12.83
C GLU A 260 -29.17 -3.79 13.07
N LEU A 261 -28.10 -4.34 12.49
CA LEU A 261 -26.83 -3.62 12.47
C LEU A 261 -26.93 -2.44 11.50
N THR A 262 -26.26 -1.35 11.85
CA THR A 262 -26.12 -0.18 10.99
C THR A 262 -24.72 0.36 11.13
N VAL A 263 -24.11 0.76 10.01
CA VAL A 263 -22.86 1.50 10.05
C VAL A 263 -23.20 2.96 10.32
N ALA A 264 -22.93 3.41 11.54
CA ALA A 264 -23.22 4.78 11.98
C ALA A 264 -22.22 5.77 11.38
N THR A 265 -20.93 5.41 11.40
CA THR A 265 -19.84 6.27 10.95
C THR A 265 -18.74 5.43 10.31
N VAL A 266 -18.11 5.96 9.26
CA VAL A 266 -16.82 5.46 8.75
C VAL A 266 -15.73 6.27 9.44
N ILE A 267 -14.93 5.62 10.28
CA ILE A 267 -13.87 6.24 11.07
C ILE A 267 -12.62 6.44 10.21
N ALA A 268 -12.26 5.41 9.42
CA ALA A 268 -11.18 5.45 8.46
C ALA A 268 -11.53 4.58 7.25
N ASP A 269 -11.07 5.00 6.07
CA ASP A 269 -11.26 4.31 4.79
C ASP A 269 -9.97 4.46 3.98
N SER A 270 -9.24 3.36 3.80
CA SER A 270 -8.07 3.32 2.90
C SER A 270 -8.36 2.64 1.57
N VAL A 271 -9.61 2.21 1.36
CA VAL A 271 -10.03 1.50 0.14
C VAL A 271 -10.45 2.48 -0.96
N ASP A 272 -10.98 3.65 -0.57
CA ASP A 272 -11.48 4.72 -1.44
C ASP A 272 -12.33 4.22 -2.63
N ASP A 273 -13.25 3.30 -2.34
CA ASP A 273 -14.21 2.77 -3.31
C ASP A 273 -15.63 2.91 -2.78
N ALA A 274 -16.33 3.98 -3.22
CA ALA A 274 -17.66 4.31 -2.75
C ALA A 274 -18.70 3.20 -2.99
N GLU A 275 -18.55 2.41 -4.06
CA GLU A 275 -19.44 1.29 -4.36
C GLU A 275 -19.20 0.11 -3.42
N LEU A 276 -17.94 -0.24 -3.16
CA LEU A 276 -17.57 -1.25 -2.18
C LEU A 276 -18.04 -0.85 -0.78
N LEU A 277 -17.81 0.40 -0.37
CA LEU A 277 -18.29 0.93 0.91
C LEU A 277 -19.82 0.81 1.03
N ALA A 278 -20.57 1.16 -0.02
CA ALA A 278 -22.03 1.03 -0.04
C ALA A 278 -22.46 -0.45 0.09
N CYS A 279 -21.79 -1.36 -0.62
CA CYS A 279 -22.05 -2.79 -0.54
C CYS A 279 -21.77 -3.34 0.87
N THR A 280 -20.66 -2.93 1.49
CA THR A 280 -20.27 -3.31 2.85
C THR A 280 -21.30 -2.85 3.89
N LYS A 281 -21.76 -1.60 3.80
CA LYS A 281 -22.83 -1.08 4.67
C LYS A 281 -24.11 -1.91 4.52
N ALA A 282 -24.48 -2.26 3.30
CA ALA A 282 -25.66 -3.08 3.02
C ALA A 282 -25.51 -4.53 3.50
N ALA A 283 -24.31 -5.12 3.40
CA ALA A 283 -24.02 -6.47 3.87
C ALA A 283 -24.13 -6.56 5.39
N LEU A 284 -23.50 -5.63 6.12
CA LEU A 284 -23.60 -5.56 7.58
C LEU A 284 -25.05 -5.34 8.03
N GLY A 285 -25.79 -4.46 7.35
CA GLY A 285 -27.18 -4.14 7.68
C GLY A 285 -28.21 -5.26 7.50
N LYS A 286 -27.84 -6.39 6.90
CA LYS A 286 -28.72 -7.58 6.78
C LYS A 286 -28.73 -8.44 8.05
N THR A 287 -27.88 -8.13 9.03
CA THR A 287 -27.73 -8.92 10.25
C THR A 287 -28.54 -8.32 11.39
N LYS A 288 -29.06 -9.20 12.25
CA LYS A 288 -29.68 -8.81 13.52
C LYS A 288 -28.87 -9.35 14.70
N VAL A 289 -28.85 -8.58 15.79
CA VAL A 289 -28.23 -8.94 17.07
C VAL A 289 -29.21 -8.71 18.21
N GLU A 290 -29.00 -9.42 19.32
CA GLU A 290 -29.82 -9.29 20.53
C GLU A 290 -29.41 -8.07 21.37
N ALA A 291 -28.12 -7.69 21.33
CA ALA A 291 -27.56 -6.45 21.89
C ALA A 291 -28.11 -5.15 21.26
N LYS A 292 -29.39 -4.87 21.47
CA LYS A 292 -30.07 -3.65 20.98
C LYS A 292 -29.48 -2.41 21.64
N GLY A 293 -29.23 -1.37 20.84
CA GLY A 293 -28.67 -0.10 21.31
C GLY A 293 -27.18 -0.14 21.62
N SER A 294 -26.53 -1.30 21.49
CA SER A 294 -25.09 -1.44 21.64
C SER A 294 -24.34 -0.94 20.41
N LYS A 295 -23.03 -0.71 20.58
CA LYS A 295 -22.12 -0.26 19.53
C LYS A 295 -20.84 -1.09 19.54
N ALA A 296 -20.15 -1.14 18.42
CA ALA A 296 -18.81 -1.66 18.31
C ALA A 296 -18.02 -0.90 17.23
N GLN A 297 -16.70 -1.02 17.29
CA GLN A 297 -15.81 -0.61 16.21
C GLN A 297 -15.19 -1.84 15.56
N VAL A 298 -15.34 -1.92 14.24
CA VAL A 298 -14.97 -3.10 13.46
C VAL A 298 -13.98 -2.67 12.40
N LEU A 299 -12.85 -3.37 12.34
CA LEU A 299 -11.92 -3.32 11.22
C LEU A 299 -12.35 -4.38 10.19
N VAL A 300 -12.56 -3.95 8.95
CA VAL A 300 -12.78 -4.84 7.81
C VAL A 300 -11.60 -4.68 6.86
N GLU A 301 -10.79 -5.73 6.75
CA GLU A 301 -9.63 -5.76 5.87
C GLU A 301 -9.99 -6.47 4.57
N TYR A 302 -9.71 -5.82 3.44
CA TYR A 302 -9.84 -6.36 2.10
C TYR A 302 -8.45 -6.60 1.55
N GLY A 303 -8.18 -7.84 1.19
CA GLY A 303 -6.90 -8.19 0.62
C GLY A 303 -6.99 -9.51 -0.11
N ARG A 304 -5.85 -10.00 -0.55
CA ARG A 304 -5.77 -11.23 -1.32
C ARG A 304 -4.78 -12.18 -0.64
N LYS A 305 -5.28 -13.38 -0.32
CA LYS A 305 -4.47 -14.47 0.26
C LYS A 305 -3.89 -15.32 -0.85
#